data_AF-A0A316NN80-F1
#
_entry.id   AF-A0A316NN80-F1
#
_cell.length_a   1.000
_cell.length_b   1.000
_cell.length_c   1.000
_cell.angle_alpha   90.00
_cell.angle_beta   90.00
_cell.angle_gamma   90.00
#
_symmetry.space_group_name_H-M   'P 1'
#
loop_
_entity.id
_entity.type
_entity.pdbx_description
1 polymer ?
#
loop_
_entity_poly.entity_id
_entity_poly.type
_entity_poly.pdbx_seq_one_letter_code
_entity_poly.pdbx_strand_id
1 'polypeptide(L)' 'MKRALIGGFISLLGTIWGLAIAVAASNNLVSGWTTPPGRFLTTVSQMGFVPLFVMAIVLIVLGLVIMAIEYFKKDKW' A
#
# COMPACT_ATOMS: atom_id res chain seq x y z
N MET A 1 0.57 -5.51 22.88
CA MET A 1 -0.69 -5.73 22.12
C MET A 1 -1.32 -4.46 21.52
N LYS A 2 -1.52 -3.35 22.26
CA LYS A 2 -2.12 -2.10 21.70
C LYS A 2 -1.43 -1.61 20.42
N ARG A 3 -0.09 -1.69 20.37
CA ARG A 3 0.72 -1.28 19.20
C ARG A 3 0.52 -2.19 18.00
N ALA A 4 0.39 -3.51 18.22
CA ALA A 4 0.09 -4.46 17.15
C ALA A 4 -1.28 -4.17 16.52
N LEU A 5 -2.31 -3.88 17.31
CA LEU A 5 -3.62 -3.48 16.78
C LEU A 5 -3.54 -2.21 15.93
N ILE A 6 -2.81 -1.19 16.39
CA ILE A 6 -2.60 0.06 15.62
C ILE A 6 -1.91 -0.26 14.29
N GLY A 7 -0.84 -1.07 14.30
CA GLY A 7 -0.16 -1.50 13.08
C GLY A 7 -1.10 -2.24 12.12
N GLY A 8 -1.97 -3.11 12.67
CA GLY A 8 -3.02 -3.79 11.92
C GLY A 8 -3.96 -2.83 11.19
N PHE A 9 -4.54 -1.87 11.92
CA PHE A 9 -5.44 -0.87 11.33
C PHE A 9 -4.74 0.00 10.26
N ILE A 10 -3.50 0.43 10.51
CA ILE A 10 -2.73 1.22 9.54
C ILE A 10 -2.50 0.40 8.25
N SER A 11 -2.10 -0.88 8.39
CA SER A 11 -1.86 -1.75 7.23
C SER A 11 -3.14 -2.04 6.44
N LEU A 12 -4.27 -2.21 7.14
CA LEU A 12 -5.58 -2.45 6.54
C LEU A 12 -6.06 -1.22 5.75
N LEU A 13 -5.90 -0.02 6.32
CA LEU A 13 -6.23 1.24 5.63
C LEU A 13 -5.43 1.40 4.34
N GLY A 14 -4.11 1.18 4.40
CA GLY A 14 -3.27 1.20 3.21
C GLY A 14 -3.68 0.14 2.17
N THR A 15 -4.07 -1.05 2.62
CA THR A 15 -4.52 -2.14 1.74
C THR A 15 -5.82 -1.81 1.03
N ILE A 16 -6.85 -1.35 1.75
CA ILE A 16 -8.15 -0.97 1.17
C ILE A 16 -7.96 0.15 0.14
N TRP A 17 -7.14 1.15 0.47
CA TRP A 17 -6.87 2.26 -0.44
C TRP A 17 -6.08 1.81 -1.68
N GLY A 18 -5.04 1.00 -1.50
CA GLY A 18 -4.25 0.43 -2.59
C GLY A 18 -5.10 -0.42 -3.55
N LEU A 19 -6.01 -1.23 -3.00
CA LEU A 19 -6.97 -2.02 -3.79
C LEU A 19 -7.93 -1.13 -4.58
N ALA A 20 -8.45 -0.06 -3.97
CA ALA A 20 -9.33 0.87 -4.68
C ALA A 20 -8.63 1.51 -5.89
N ILE A 21 -7.36 1.93 -5.73
CA ILE A 21 -6.54 2.46 -6.83
C ILE A 21 -6.29 1.39 -7.89
N ALA A 22 -5.99 0.15 -7.47
CA ALA A 22 -5.74 -0.94 -8.40
C ALA A 22 -6.96 -1.28 -9.26
N VAL A 23 -8.15 -1.32 -8.66
CA VAL A 23 -9.42 -1.51 -9.36
C VAL A 23 -9.70 -0.34 -10.30
N ALA A 24 -9.51 0.90 -9.85
CA ALA A 24 -9.72 2.07 -10.69
C ALA A 24 -8.79 2.08 -11.91
N ALA A 25 -7.51 1.77 -11.74
CA ALA A 25 -6.55 1.65 -12.83
C ALA A 25 -6.88 0.47 -13.76
N SER A 26 -7.31 -0.67 -13.22
CA SER A 26 -7.71 -1.83 -14.03
C SER A 26 -8.92 -1.54 -14.94
N ASN A 27 -9.80 -0.64 -14.52
CA ASN A 27 -10.97 -0.22 -15.31
C ASN A 27 -10.66 0.90 -16.32
N ASN A 28 -9.46 1.50 -16.26
CA ASN A 28 -9.07 2.63 -17.11
C ASN A 28 -7.70 2.39 -17.76
N LEU A 29 -7.41 1.14 -18.14
CA LEU A 29 -6.11 0.74 -18.67
C LEU A 29 -5.71 1.54 -19.90
N VAL A 30 -4.50 2.09 -19.87
CA VAL A 30 -3.90 2.80 -21.00
C VAL A 30 -3.66 1.85 -22.17
N SER A 31 -3.76 2.37 -23.39
CA SER A 31 -3.52 1.61 -24.62
C SER A 31 -2.04 1.49 -24.98
N GLY A 32 -1.21 2.47 -24.59
CA GLY A 32 0.23 2.47 -24.81
C GLY A 32 1.03 2.62 -23.51
N TRP A 33 2.08 1.82 -23.36
CA TRP A 33 3.02 1.89 -22.23
C TRP A 33 4.42 1.43 -22.66
N THR A 34 5.43 1.80 -21.87
CA THR A 34 6.81 1.30 -21.99
C THR A 34 7.09 0.30 -20.87
N THR A 35 8.04 -0.62 -21.12
CA THR A 35 8.53 -1.54 -20.09
C THR A 35 10.03 -1.27 -19.88
N PRO A 36 10.46 -0.79 -18.70
CA PRO A 36 9.67 -0.35 -17.52
C PRO A 36 8.90 0.98 -17.77
N PRO A 37 7.88 1.38 -16.94
CA PRO A 37 7.41 0.77 -15.68
C PRO A 37 6.25 -0.23 -15.84
N GLY A 38 5.78 -0.51 -17.05
CA GLY A 38 4.69 -1.45 -17.31
C GLY A 38 3.29 -0.83 -17.22
N ARG A 39 2.31 -1.50 -17.85
CA ARG A 39 0.97 -0.95 -18.13
C ARG A 39 0.23 -0.44 -16.90
N PHE A 40 0.27 -1.18 -15.79
CA PHE A 40 -0.43 -0.80 -14.56
C PHE A 40 0.09 0.51 -13.98
N LEU A 41 1.41 0.62 -13.78
CA LEU A 41 2.03 1.81 -13.21
C LEU A 41 1.94 3.01 -14.16
N THR A 42 2.03 2.79 -15.47
CA THR A 42 1.74 3.84 -16.47
C THR A 42 0.30 4.33 -16.33
N THR A 43 -0.67 3.44 -16.11
CA THR A 43 -2.08 3.82 -15.91
C THR A 43 -2.26 4.62 -14.62
N VAL A 44 -1.73 4.12 -13.49
CA VAL A 44 -1.76 4.84 -12.21
C VAL A 44 -1.14 6.23 -12.32
N SER A 45 -0.06 6.37 -13.11
CA SER A 45 0.57 7.66 -13.40
C SER A 45 -0.29 8.59 -14.23
N GLN A 46 -0.89 8.11 -15.32
CA GLN A 46 -1.74 8.95 -16.18
C GLN A 46 -3.04 9.37 -15.50
N MET A 47 -3.54 8.56 -14.57
CA MET A 47 -4.71 8.90 -13.74
C MET A 47 -4.38 9.87 -12.58
N GLY A 48 -3.10 10.24 -12.40
CA GLY A 48 -2.67 11.12 -11.29
C GLY A 48 -2.72 10.45 -9.91
N PHE A 49 -2.83 9.12 -9.84
CA PHE A 49 -2.95 8.38 -8.58
C PHE A 49 -1.61 8.01 -7.94
N VAL A 50 -0.47 8.34 -8.56
CA VAL A 50 0.86 7.98 -8.05
C VAL A 50 1.08 8.43 -6.59
N PRO A 51 0.78 9.67 -6.18
CA PRO A 51 0.98 10.09 -4.79
C PRO A 51 0.14 9.26 -3.80
N LEU A 52 -1.11 8.96 -4.17
CA LEU A 52 -2.03 8.16 -3.36
C LEU A 52 -1.58 6.71 -3.27
N PHE A 53 -1.08 6.15 -4.37
CA PHE A 53 -0.59 4.78 -4.43
C PHE A 53 0.69 4.60 -3.60
N VAL A 54 1.61 5.57 -3.66
CA VAL A 54 2.80 5.59 -2.81
C VAL A 54 2.41 5.69 -1.33
N MET A 55 1.46 6.56 -0.99
CA MET A 55 0.97 6.69 0.39
C MET A 55 0.34 5.38 0.90
N ALA A 56 -0.45 4.71 0.07
CA ALA A 56 -1.04 3.41 0.40
C ALA A 56 0.05 2.37 0.72
N ILE A 57 1.11 2.28 -0.10
CA ILE A 57 2.24 1.38 0.16
C ILE A 57 2.95 1.74 1.46
N VAL A 58 3.21 3.04 1.71
CA VAL A 58 3.85 3.50 2.95
C VAL A 58 3.03 3.10 4.17
N LEU A 59 1.71 3.26 4.15
CA LEU A 59 0.83 2.83 5.24
C LEU A 59 0.90 1.31 5.46
N ILE A 60 0.85 0.52 4.39
CA ILE A 60 1.00 -0.95 4.48
C ILE A 60 2.32 -1.30 5.17
N VAL A 61 3.43 -0.79 4.65
CA VAL A 61 4.78 -1.10 5.17
C VAL A 61 4.93 -0.65 6.62
N LEU A 62 4.50 0.58 6.96
CA LEU A 62 4.57 1.09 8.34
C LEU A 62 3.72 0.24 9.29
N GLY A 63 2.49 -0.11 8.91
CA GLY A 63 1.61 -0.94 9.72
C GLY A 63 2.21 -2.33 9.98
N LEU A 64 2.77 -2.96 8.94
CA LEU A 64 3.46 -4.25 9.04
C LEU A 64 4.71 -4.15 9.93
N VAL A 65 5.52 -3.11 9.78
CA VAL A 65 6.73 -2.88 10.61
C VAL A 65 6.37 -2.72 12.09
N ILE A 66 5.33 -1.94 12.40
CA ILE A 66 4.86 -1.76 13.79
C ILE A 66 4.42 -3.11 14.38
N MET A 67 3.67 -3.92 13.62
CA MET A 67 3.26 -5.24 14.07
C MET A 67 4.44 -6.17 14.28
N ALA A 68 5.41 -6.19 13.36
CA ALA A 68 6.61 -7.01 13.47
C ALA A 68 7.43 -6.64 14.71
N ILE A 69 7.67 -5.34 14.96
CA ILE A 69 8.41 -4.87 16.14
C ILE A 69 7.73 -5.30 17.43
N GLU A 70 6.41 -5.17 17.52
CA GLU A 70 5.69 -5.57 18.73
C GLU A 70 5.65 -7.09 18.92
N TYR A 71 5.61 -7.86 17.82
CA TYR A 71 5.66 -9.33 17.86
C TYR A 71 7.02 -9.87 18.31
N PHE A 72 8.12 -9.27 17.83
CA PHE A 72 9.48 -9.70 18.17
C PHE A 72 10.04 -9.04 19.43
N LYS A 73 9.29 -8.16 20.10
CA LYS A 73 9.69 -7.62 21.39
C LYS A 73 9.74 -8.76 22.39
N LYS A 74 10.95 -9.13 22.82
CA LYS A 74 11.14 -10.02 23.97
C LYS A 74 10.45 -9.37 25.17
N ASP A 75 9.48 -10.07 25.74
CA ASP A 75 8.96 -9.72 27.04
C ASP A 75 10.14 -9.65 28.01
N LYS A 76 10.38 -8.48 28.58
CA LYS A 76 11.28 -8.34 29.72
C LYS A 76 10.55 -8.98 30.90
N TRP A 77 10.74 -10.29 31.05
CA TRP A 77 10.45 -11.02 32.27
C TRP A 77 11.44 -10.59 33.36
#